data_AF-A0A1G7UPB0-F1
#
_entry.id   AF-A0A1G7UPB0-F1
#
_cell.length_a   1.000
_cell.length_b   1.000
_cell.length_c   1.000
_cell.angle_alpha   90.00
_cell.angle_beta   90.00
_cell.angle_gamma   90.00
#
_symmetry.space_group_name_H-M   'P 1'
#
loop_
_entity.id
_entity.type
_entity.pdbx_description
1 polymer ?
#
loop_
_entity_poly.entity_id
_entity_poly.type
_entity_poly.pdbx_seq_one_letter_code
_entity_poly.pdbx_strand_id
1 'polypeptide(L)'
;MTIEYFISKENEGWDYTRVIVTQCSTGNEIVLIRNIGTFLFEWVLKDKESYLLCGQDYQGYTIVNLKDMKVIDFVPEEFYEGKGFCWAEIQYTNEIDVLVVGGCYWADEYEIVLYDFSNPLQLPYKEIKRIKPYERIIGWIDNSNFQYEDEEGNRQIVKIF
;
A
#
# COMPACT_ATOMS: atom_id res chain seq x y z
N MET A 1 -8.43 11.97 -9.47
CA MET A 1 -8.94 11.10 -8.40
C MET A 1 -9.64 11.98 -7.39
N THR A 2 -10.83 11.58 -6.95
CA THR A 2 -11.59 12.23 -5.88
C THR A 2 -11.63 11.28 -4.69
N ILE A 3 -11.28 11.77 -3.50
CA ILE A 3 -11.38 11.01 -2.25
C ILE A 3 -12.42 11.70 -1.39
N GLU A 4 -13.39 10.92 -0.93
CA GLU A 4 -14.45 11.37 -0.03
C GLU A 4 -14.32 10.62 1.28
N TYR A 5 -14.36 11.38 2.38
CA TYR A 5 -14.25 10.88 3.73
C TYR A 5 -15.63 10.92 4.39
N PHE A 6 -16.06 9.77 4.88
CA PHE A 6 -17.32 9.63 5.59
C PHE A 6 -16.98 9.35 7.05
N ILE A 7 -17.07 10.40 7.85
CA ILE A 7 -16.73 10.35 9.27
C ILE A 7 -18.04 10.23 10.05
N SER A 8 -18.16 9.15 10.79
CA SER A 8 -19.27 8.91 11.70
C SER A 8 -19.14 9.79 12.94
N LYS A 9 -20.27 10.16 13.56
CA LYS A 9 -20.20 10.74 14.90
C LYS A 9 -19.76 9.67 15.89
N GLU A 10 -19.14 10.11 16.98
CA GLU A 10 -18.65 9.22 18.03
C GLU A 10 -19.75 8.24 18.48
N ASN A 11 -19.48 6.94 18.38
CA ASN A 11 -20.41 5.83 18.66
C ASN A 11 -21.64 5.68 17.73
N GLU A 12 -21.70 6.38 16.59
CA GLU A 12 -22.81 6.29 15.62
C GLU A 12 -22.47 5.48 14.34
N GLY A 13 -21.24 5.00 14.17
CA GLY A 13 -20.87 4.20 13.00
C GLY A 13 -19.38 3.92 12.85
N TRP A 14 -19.00 3.53 11.64
CA TRP A 14 -17.61 3.34 11.23
C TRP A 14 -17.24 4.37 10.17
N ASP A 15 -16.03 4.90 10.28
CA ASP A 15 -15.48 5.78 9.26
C ASP A 15 -15.10 4.96 8.03
N TYR A 16 -15.35 5.51 6.85
CA TYR A 16 -14.93 4.88 5.60
C TYR A 16 -14.53 5.94 4.57
N THR A 17 -13.78 5.49 3.57
CA THR A 17 -13.38 6.32 2.43
C THR A 17 -13.97 5.77 1.15
N ARG A 18 -14.44 6.68 0.29
CA ARG A 18 -14.84 6.38 -1.09
C ARG A 18 -13.89 7.09 -2.03
N VAL A 19 -13.39 6.37 -3.02
CA VAL A 19 -12.45 6.91 -4.00
C VAL A 19 -12.99 6.70 -5.39
N ILE A 20 -13.02 7.77 -6.16
CA ILE A 20 -13.44 7.77 -7.56
C ILE A 20 -12.22 8.07 -8.41
N VAL A 21 -11.86 7.12 -9.27
CA VAL A 21 -10.79 7.28 -10.26
C VAL A 21 -11.42 7.36 -11.63
N THR A 22 -11.34 8.54 -12.24
CA THR A 22 -11.86 8.82 -13.58
C THR A 22 -10.71 8.83 -14.59
N GLN A 23 -10.82 8.02 -15.64
CA GLN A 23 -9.90 8.04 -16.77
C GLN A 23 -10.21 9.23 -17.67
N CYS A 24 -9.34 10.24 -17.70
CA CYS A 24 -9.61 11.49 -18.42
C CYS A 24 -9.86 11.32 -19.92
N SER A 25 -9.28 10.31 -20.57
CA SER A 25 -9.39 10.09 -22.01
C SER A 25 -10.73 9.49 -22.45
N THR A 26 -11.36 8.68 -21.60
CA THR A 26 -12.58 7.94 -21.93
C THR A 26 -13.78 8.36 -21.10
N GLY A 27 -13.54 8.98 -19.94
CA GLY A 27 -14.55 9.22 -18.91
C GLY A 27 -14.92 7.96 -18.11
N ASN A 28 -14.24 6.83 -18.31
CA ASN A 28 -14.48 5.63 -17.51
C ASN A 28 -14.16 5.86 -16.05
N GLU A 29 -14.97 5.30 -15.16
CA GLU A 29 -14.81 5.47 -13.72
C GLU A 29 -14.73 4.12 -13.01
N ILE A 30 -13.90 4.08 -11.98
CA ILE A 30 -13.97 3.05 -10.94
C ILE A 30 -14.28 3.72 -9.60
N VAL A 31 -14.97 2.97 -8.75
CA VAL A 31 -15.28 3.37 -7.38
C VAL A 31 -14.67 2.33 -6.44
N LEU A 32 -13.80 2.79 -5.56
CA LEU A 32 -13.18 1.99 -4.51
C LEU A 32 -13.76 2.44 -3.16
N ILE A 33 -14.03 1.49 -2.27
CA ILE A 33 -14.52 1.77 -0.92
C ILE A 33 -13.62 1.04 0.05
N ARG A 34 -13.05 1.78 1.01
CA ARG A 34 -12.21 1.22 2.06
C ARG A 34 -12.87 1.47 3.41
N ASN A 35 -12.96 0.44 4.23
CA ASN A 35 -13.62 0.42 5.55
C ASN A 35 -12.84 1.14 6.68
N ILE A 36 -12.06 2.16 6.33
CA ILE A 36 -11.35 3.02 7.28
C ILE A 36 -11.33 4.46 6.76
N GLY A 37 -11.29 5.42 7.68
CA GLY A 37 -11.29 6.85 7.41
C GLY A 37 -10.04 7.40 6.71
N THR A 38 -9.02 6.58 6.43
CA THR A 38 -7.83 6.97 5.65
C THR A 38 -7.75 6.18 4.36
N PHE A 39 -7.29 6.82 3.29
CA PHE A 39 -7.06 6.15 2.01
C PHE A 39 -5.56 5.99 1.76
N LEU A 40 -5.04 4.78 1.97
CA LEU A 40 -3.66 4.42 1.65
C LEU A 40 -3.55 4.16 0.15
N PHE A 41 -2.67 4.88 -0.55
CA PHE A 41 -2.43 4.65 -1.96
C PHE A 41 -1.03 5.09 -2.40
N GLU A 42 -0.61 4.59 -3.56
CA GLU A 42 0.57 5.02 -4.30
C GLU A 42 0.29 5.00 -5.81
N TRP A 43 0.81 5.99 -6.53
CA TRP A 43 0.80 6.00 -7.99
C TRP A 43 2.04 5.28 -8.51
N VAL A 44 1.82 4.24 -9.29
CA VAL A 44 2.90 3.38 -9.79
C VAL A 44 3.03 3.59 -11.29
N LEU A 45 4.23 3.95 -11.74
CA LEU A 45 4.62 3.90 -13.15
C LEU A 45 5.66 2.78 -13.31
N LYS A 46 5.29 1.70 -14.00
CA LYS A 46 6.18 0.57 -14.29
C LYS A 46 6.07 0.19 -15.76
N ASP A 47 7.20 0.06 -16.43
CA ASP A 47 7.26 -0.36 -17.84
C ASP A 47 6.35 0.46 -18.78
N LYS A 48 6.18 1.77 -18.48
CA LYS A 48 5.30 2.74 -19.15
C LYS A 48 3.79 2.50 -18.96
N GLU A 49 3.42 1.57 -18.11
CA GLU A 49 2.05 1.33 -17.68
C GLU A 49 1.83 1.98 -16.31
N SER A 50 0.64 2.57 -16.13
CA SER A 50 0.29 3.30 -14.91
C SER A 50 -0.71 2.50 -14.08
N TYR A 51 -0.46 2.44 -12.78
CA TYR A 51 -1.30 1.75 -11.82
C TYR A 51 -1.62 2.64 -10.63
N LEU A 52 -2.75 2.34 -9.99
CA LEU A 52 -3.05 2.80 -8.63
C LEU A 52 -2.96 1.59 -7.71
N LEU A 53 -2.02 1.60 -6.77
CA LEU A 53 -1.95 0.62 -5.69
C LEU A 53 -2.55 1.25 -4.44
N CYS A 54 -3.49 0.58 -3.79
CA CYS A 54 -4.15 1.14 -2.61
C CYS A 54 -4.63 0.07 -1.62
N GLY A 55 -4.97 0.48 -0.41
CA GLY A 55 -5.64 -0.40 0.55
C GLY A 55 -7.05 -0.76 0.06
N GLN A 56 -7.38 -2.05 0.04
CA GLN A 56 -8.72 -2.55 -0.27
C GLN A 56 -9.61 -2.45 0.96
N ASP A 57 -9.07 -2.89 2.09
CA ASP A 57 -9.65 -2.74 3.42
C ASP A 57 -8.53 -2.41 4.42
N TYR A 58 -8.68 -2.80 5.68
CA TYR A 58 -7.67 -2.61 6.71
C TYR A 58 -6.44 -3.53 6.55
N GLN A 59 -6.59 -4.74 5.99
CA GLN A 59 -5.56 -5.79 5.88
C GLN A 59 -5.39 -6.37 4.46
N GLY A 60 -6.14 -5.89 3.48
CA GLY A 60 -6.07 -6.22 2.07
C GLY A 60 -5.66 -5.01 1.21
N TYR A 61 -5.28 -5.27 -0.03
CA TYR A 61 -4.84 -4.25 -0.98
C TYR A 61 -5.37 -4.53 -2.39
N THR A 62 -5.47 -3.48 -3.18
CA THR A 62 -5.99 -3.44 -4.54
C THR A 62 -4.94 -2.85 -5.46
N ILE A 63 -4.76 -3.42 -6.64
CA ILE A 63 -4.09 -2.75 -7.75
C ILE A 63 -5.05 -2.52 -8.90
N VAL A 64 -5.06 -1.29 -9.42
CA VAL A 64 -5.83 -0.89 -10.59
C VAL A 64 -4.88 -0.67 -11.75
N ASN A 65 -5.10 -1.37 -12.86
CA ASN A 65 -4.49 -1.00 -14.13
C ASN A 65 -5.26 0.18 -14.73
N LEU A 66 -4.61 1.34 -14.87
CA LEU A 66 -5.26 2.58 -15.29
C LEU A 66 -5.47 2.67 -16.81
N LYS A 67 -4.89 1.75 -17.58
CA LYS A 67 -5.08 1.70 -19.04
C LYS A 67 -6.45 1.14 -19.41
N ASP A 68 -6.82 0.03 -18.80
CA ASP A 68 -8.09 -0.68 -19.04
C ASP A 68 -9.07 -0.57 -17.87
N MET A 69 -8.70 0.16 -16.82
CA MET A 69 -9.48 0.35 -15.59
C MET A 69 -9.77 -0.97 -14.86
N LYS A 70 -8.93 -1.99 -15.05
CA LYS A 70 -9.08 -3.29 -14.41
C LYS A 70 -8.66 -3.21 -12.94
N VAL A 71 -9.56 -3.61 -12.05
CA VAL A 71 -9.33 -3.73 -10.61
C VAL A 71 -8.98 -5.17 -10.25
N ILE A 72 -7.92 -5.36 -9.46
CA ILE A 72 -7.52 -6.66 -8.91
C ILE A 72 -7.33 -6.49 -7.41
N ASP A 73 -8.10 -7.25 -6.64
CA ASP A 73 -8.08 -7.21 -5.17
C ASP A 73 -7.37 -8.42 -4.60
N PHE A 74 -6.73 -8.23 -3.45
CA PHE A 74 -6.22 -9.31 -2.62
C PHE A 74 -6.54 -9.04 -1.14
N VAL A 75 -7.15 -10.04 -0.51
CA VAL A 75 -7.41 -10.10 0.91
C VAL A 75 -6.82 -11.41 1.44
N PRO A 76 -5.87 -11.38 2.39
CA PRO A 76 -5.30 -12.60 2.96
C PRO A 76 -6.35 -13.40 3.74
N GLU A 77 -6.24 -14.73 3.82
CA GLU A 77 -7.22 -15.54 4.56
C GLU A 77 -7.25 -15.17 6.06
N GLU A 78 -6.09 -14.79 6.61
CA GLU A 78 -5.90 -14.34 7.98
C GLU A 78 -6.73 -13.09 8.32
N PHE A 79 -7.18 -12.33 7.31
CA PHE A 79 -8.09 -11.20 7.50
C PHE A 79 -9.39 -11.60 8.20
N TYR A 80 -9.95 -12.76 7.86
CA TYR A 80 -11.22 -13.21 8.44
C TYR A 80 -11.10 -13.54 9.94
N GLU A 81 -9.88 -13.66 10.46
CA GLU A 81 -9.57 -13.78 11.88
C GLU A 81 -9.04 -12.46 12.50
N GLY A 82 -8.96 -11.38 11.73
CA GLY A 82 -8.38 -10.11 12.12
C GLY A 82 -6.84 -10.12 12.25
N LYS A 83 -6.17 -11.11 11.65
CA LYS A 83 -4.73 -11.35 11.79
C LYS A 83 -3.92 -11.03 10.52
N GLY A 84 -4.54 -10.38 9.54
CA GLY A 84 -3.83 -9.92 8.35
C GLY A 84 -2.85 -8.79 8.67
N PHE A 85 -1.84 -8.63 7.83
CA PHE A 85 -0.88 -7.54 7.93
C PHE A 85 -1.52 -6.23 7.46
N CYS A 86 -1.62 -5.25 8.36
CA CYS A 86 -2.26 -3.98 8.09
C CYS A 86 -1.27 -3.03 7.40
N TRP A 87 -1.46 -2.77 6.12
CA TRP A 87 -0.64 -1.79 5.39
C TRP A 87 -0.97 -0.38 5.88
N ALA A 88 0.06 0.39 6.22
CA ALA A 88 -0.04 1.76 6.72
C ALA A 88 0.73 2.76 5.86
N GLU A 89 1.78 2.32 5.16
CA GLU A 89 2.59 3.14 4.28
C GLU A 89 3.04 2.33 3.06
N ILE A 90 3.13 2.98 1.90
CA ILE A 90 3.64 2.40 0.66
C ILE A 90 4.76 3.31 0.16
N GLN A 91 5.89 2.71 -0.23
CA GLN A 91 6.99 3.39 -0.89
C GLN A 91 7.35 2.62 -2.16
N TYR A 92 7.31 3.33 -3.29
CA TYR A 92 7.62 2.80 -4.61
C TYR A 92 8.67 3.67 -5.31
N THR A 93 9.51 3.04 -6.12
CA THR A 93 10.39 3.69 -7.09
C THR A 93 10.30 2.95 -8.42
N ASN A 94 10.34 3.67 -9.53
CA ASN A 94 10.30 3.10 -10.88
C ASN A 94 11.64 2.52 -11.36
N GLU A 95 12.67 2.61 -10.52
CA GLU A 95 14.04 2.24 -10.85
C GLU A 95 14.36 0.77 -10.55
N ILE A 96 13.60 0.15 -9.64
CA ILE A 96 13.75 -1.26 -9.26
C ILE A 96 12.40 -1.92 -8.98
N ASP A 97 12.38 -3.24 -9.11
CA ASP A 97 11.18 -4.06 -8.98
C ASP A 97 10.90 -4.45 -7.51
N VAL A 98 10.97 -3.49 -6.60
CA VAL A 98 10.72 -3.69 -5.17
C VAL A 98 9.72 -2.67 -4.65
N LEU A 99 8.66 -3.17 -4.03
CA LEU A 99 7.70 -2.38 -3.27
C LEU A 99 8.05 -2.47 -1.80
N VAL A 100 8.12 -1.33 -1.12
CA VAL A 100 8.30 -1.29 0.34
C VAL A 100 6.99 -0.90 0.99
N VAL A 101 6.59 -1.67 2.00
CA VAL A 101 5.35 -1.45 2.75
C VAL A 101 5.69 -1.35 4.23
N GLY A 102 5.26 -0.28 4.88
CA GLY A 102 5.23 -0.16 6.33
C GLY A 102 3.86 -0.59 6.86
N GLY A 103 3.83 -1.32 7.96
CA GLY A 103 2.58 -1.80 8.55
C GLY A 103 2.78 -2.54 9.86
N CYS A 104 1.71 -3.10 10.42
CA CYS A 104 1.77 -3.92 11.63
C CYS A 104 0.73 -5.03 11.58
N TYR A 105 0.87 -6.03 12.45
CA TYR A 105 -0.23 -6.94 12.76
C TYR A 105 -1.01 -6.33 13.92
N TRP A 106 -2.29 -6.01 13.73
CA TRP A 106 -3.22 -5.50 14.76
C TRP A 106 -2.61 -4.94 16.07
N ALA A 107 -2.20 -3.68 16.05
CA ALA A 107 -1.64 -2.95 17.20
C ALA A 107 -0.34 -3.55 17.81
N ASP A 108 0.37 -4.38 17.05
CA ASP A 108 1.72 -4.85 17.35
C ASP A 108 2.79 -3.87 16.81
N GLU A 109 4.06 -4.20 17.04
CA GLU A 109 5.22 -3.47 16.51
C GLU A 109 5.14 -3.32 14.99
N TYR A 110 5.54 -2.14 14.50
CA TYR A 110 5.59 -1.85 13.08
C TYR A 110 6.75 -2.59 12.42
N GLU A 111 6.48 -3.11 11.22
CA GLU A 111 7.40 -3.88 10.40
C GLU A 111 7.46 -3.30 8.98
N ILE A 112 8.65 -3.30 8.38
CA ILE A 112 8.85 -2.98 6.96
C ILE A 112 8.87 -4.30 6.19
N VAL A 113 8.08 -4.40 5.13
CA VAL A 113 8.04 -5.55 4.24
C VAL A 113 8.45 -5.13 2.83
N LEU A 114 9.42 -5.84 2.28
CA LEU A 114 9.88 -5.69 0.91
C LEU A 114 9.21 -6.77 0.08
N TYR A 115 8.50 -6.37 -0.96
CA TYR A 115 7.80 -7.27 -1.87
C TYR A 115 8.43 -7.25 -3.26
N ASP A 116 8.47 -8.41 -3.92
CA ASP A 116 8.75 -8.54 -5.33
C ASP A 116 7.62 -7.90 -6.13
N PHE A 117 7.96 -6.85 -6.87
CA PHE A 117 7.04 -6.05 -7.64
C PHE A 117 7.34 -6.11 -9.15
N SER A 118 8.08 -7.13 -9.58
CA SER A 118 8.42 -7.34 -11.00
C SER A 118 7.19 -7.58 -11.87
N ASN A 119 6.09 -8.08 -11.31
CA ASN A 119 4.79 -8.24 -11.97
C ASN A 119 3.65 -7.64 -11.13
N PRO A 120 3.29 -6.37 -11.32
CA PRO A 120 2.31 -5.67 -10.47
C PRO A 120 0.93 -6.33 -10.43
N LEU A 121 0.51 -7.01 -11.49
CA LEU A 121 -0.83 -7.59 -11.56
C LEU A 121 -0.91 -9.02 -10.98
N GLN A 122 0.21 -9.56 -10.49
CA GLN A 122 0.28 -10.89 -9.90
C GLN A 122 0.21 -10.81 -8.38
N LEU A 123 -1.00 -10.95 -7.84
CA LEU A 123 -1.25 -11.01 -6.41
C LEU A 123 -1.32 -12.46 -5.90
N PRO A 124 -0.95 -12.74 -4.64
CA PRO A 124 -0.30 -11.82 -3.71
C PRO A 124 1.17 -11.55 -4.08
N TYR A 125 1.67 -10.37 -3.71
CA TYR A 125 3.10 -10.09 -3.87
C TYR A 125 3.93 -10.98 -2.97
N LYS A 126 5.05 -11.46 -3.52
CA LYS A 126 5.98 -12.33 -2.81
C LYS A 126 6.86 -11.49 -1.89
N GLU A 127 6.88 -11.82 -0.60
CA GLU A 127 7.81 -11.21 0.35
C GLU A 127 9.25 -11.61 0.02
N ILE A 128 10.12 -10.60 -0.08
CA ILE A 128 11.57 -10.73 -0.24
C ILE A 128 12.24 -10.70 1.14
N LYS A 129 11.85 -9.72 1.96
CA LYS A 129 12.47 -9.45 3.26
C LYS A 129 11.50 -8.70 4.16
N ARG A 130 11.60 -8.94 5.46
CA ARG A 130 10.89 -8.22 6.51
C ARG A 130 11.88 -7.70 7.54
N ILE A 131 11.69 -6.46 7.97
CA ILE A 131 12.55 -5.76 8.92
C ILE A 131 11.68 -5.33 10.08
N LYS A 132 12.11 -5.67 11.29
CA LYS A 132 11.41 -5.29 12.50
C LYS A 132 12.35 -5.25 13.72
N PRO A 133 11.99 -4.46 14.74
CA PRO A 133 11.04 -3.34 14.67
C PRO A 133 11.64 -2.13 13.90
N TYR A 134 10.82 -1.14 13.56
CA TYR A 134 11.27 0.15 13.03
C TYR A 134 10.42 1.30 13.58
N GLU A 135 10.98 2.50 13.67
CA GLU A 135 10.25 3.70 14.11
C GLU A 135 9.60 4.42 12.92
N ARG A 136 10.38 4.68 11.87
CA ARG A 136 9.91 5.46 10.72
C ARG A 136 10.61 5.09 9.42
N ILE A 137 9.85 5.00 8.34
CA ILE A 137 10.39 4.93 6.98
C ILE A 137 10.88 6.33 6.56
N ILE A 138 12.11 6.41 6.06
CA ILE A 138 12.66 7.65 5.49
C ILE A 138 12.49 7.65 3.97
N GLY A 139 12.69 6.49 3.32
CA GLY A 139 12.47 6.30 1.89
C GLY A 139 13.72 5.87 1.13
N TRP A 140 13.65 5.93 -0.19
CA TRP A 140 14.74 5.56 -1.10
C TRP A 140 15.85 6.63 -1.09
N ILE A 141 17.10 6.20 -0.89
CA ILE A 141 18.29 7.05 -1.10
C ILE A 141 18.68 7.02 -2.58
N ASP A 142 18.67 5.82 -3.15
CA ASP A 142 18.99 5.53 -4.55
C ASP A 142 18.36 4.20 -4.96
N ASN A 143 18.69 3.73 -6.16
CA ASN A 143 18.15 2.52 -6.79
C ASN A 143 18.56 1.20 -6.09
N SER A 144 19.29 1.25 -4.99
CA SER A 144 19.77 0.07 -4.25
C SER A 144 19.71 0.22 -2.74
N ASN A 145 19.56 1.44 -2.23
CA ASN A 145 19.61 1.74 -0.80
C ASN A 145 18.30 2.34 -0.32
N PHE A 146 17.66 1.66 0.63
CA PHE A 146 16.47 2.13 1.33
C PHE A 146 16.81 2.54 2.77
N GLN A 147 16.28 3.67 3.23
CA GLN A 147 16.56 4.21 4.55
C GLN A 147 15.35 4.16 5.46
N TYR A 148 15.60 3.81 6.71
CA TYR A 148 14.62 3.88 7.79
C TYR A 148 15.30 4.30 9.10
N GLU A 149 14.49 4.64 10.09
CA GLU A 149 14.91 4.94 11.46
C GLU A 149 14.48 3.75 12.35
N ASP A 150 15.41 3.21 13.14
CA ASP A 150 15.09 2.19 14.15
C ASP A 150 14.47 2.82 15.41
N GLU A 151 14.05 2.00 16.36
CA GLU A 151 13.39 2.45 17.60
C GLU A 151 14.28 3.32 18.50
N GLU A 152 15.60 3.30 18.31
CA GLU A 152 16.54 4.15 19.04
C GLU A 152 16.73 5.52 18.35
N GLY A 153 16.08 5.74 17.21
CA GLY A 153 16.24 6.96 16.40
C GLY A 153 17.46 6.93 15.48
N ASN A 154 18.14 5.78 15.33
CA ASN A 154 19.31 5.67 14.47
C ASN A 154 18.88 5.42 13.02
N ARG A 155 19.57 6.08 12.08
CA ARG A 155 19.35 5.86 10.66
C ARG A 155 20.01 4.58 10.19
N GLN A 156 19.21 3.67 9.67
CA GLN A 156 19.62 2.41 9.09
C GLN A 156 19.48 2.45 7.57
N ILE A 157 20.39 1.77 6.86
CA ILE A 157 20.36 1.63 5.41
C ILE A 157 20.27 0.14 5.08
N VAL A 158 19.28 -0.23 4.28
CA VAL A 158 19.14 -1.56 3.72
C VAL A 158 19.51 -1.53 2.25
N LYS A 159 20.55 -2.30 1.92
CA LYS A 159 20.93 -2.58 0.55
C LYS A 159 20.03 -3.69 -0.01
N ILE A 160 19.35 -3.41 -1.13
CA ILE A 160 18.39 -4.32 -1.76
C ILE A 160 19.09 -5.26 -2.76
N PHE A 161 20.18 -4.81 -3.38
CA PHE A 161 21.00 -5.55 -4.36
C PHE A 161 22.47 -5.20 -4.19
#